data_AF-A0A925TY38-F1
#
_entry.id   AF-A0A925TY38-F1
#
_cell.length_a   1.000
_cell.length_b   1.000
_cell.length_c   1.000
_cell.angle_alpha   90.00
_cell.angle_beta   90.00
_cell.angle_gamma   90.00
#
_symmetry.space_group_name_H-M   'P 1'
#
loop_
_entity.id
_entity.type
_entity.pdbx_description
1 polymer ?
#
loop_
_entity_poly.entity_id
_entity_poly.type
_entity_poly.pdbx_seq_one_letter_code
_entity_poly.pdbx_strand_id
1 'polypeptide(L)'
;MNHLYIFFSILILFIGSMHAQYTQSVNPFIGTGGHGHTYPGATMPYGMVQLSPDTRLSGWDGCSGYHYSDSTIYGFSHTHLSGTGVPDYCDILLMPTTGKPQLINMMSNNPKTGYASKFSHAKENATPGYYSVFLNDDKIQVELTSTERVGMHKYQFPKTDKANIILDLTHRDKLLDSSYIKIISSTKIEGLRRSSAWAADQRLY
;
A
#
# COMPACT_ATOMS: atom_id res chain seq x y z
N MET A 1 26.14 59.91 -22.69
CA MET A 1 25.93 59.50 -21.29
C MET A 1 24.72 58.57 -21.07
N ASN A 2 24.18 57.86 -22.09
CA ASN A 2 22.90 57.11 -21.98
C ASN A 2 22.92 55.66 -22.54
N HIS A 3 24.07 54.98 -22.60
CA HIS A 3 24.11 53.60 -23.12
C HIS A 3 24.65 52.54 -22.14
N LEU A 4 24.99 52.93 -20.90
CA LEU A 4 25.60 52.01 -19.93
C LEU A 4 24.59 51.33 -18.98
N TYR A 5 23.34 51.79 -18.93
CA TYR A 5 22.35 51.27 -17.97
C TYR A 5 21.46 50.14 -18.51
N ILE A 6 21.50 49.84 -19.81
CA ILE A 6 20.65 48.80 -20.43
C ILE A 6 21.26 47.39 -20.27
N PHE A 7 22.56 47.28 -19.98
CA PHE A 7 23.21 45.96 -19.80
C PHE A 7 23.06 45.37 -18.39
N PHE A 8 22.68 46.19 -17.39
CA PHE A 8 22.54 45.71 -16.01
C PHE A 8 21.12 45.21 -15.66
N SER A 9 20.15 45.42 -16.56
CA SER A 9 18.73 45.06 -16.34
C SER A 9 18.35 43.67 -16.88
N ILE A 10 19.25 42.97 -17.58
CA ILE A 10 18.98 41.64 -18.17
C ILE A 10 19.61 40.49 -17.34
N LEU A 11 20.35 40.80 -16.26
CA LEU A 11 21.00 39.79 -15.41
C LEU A 11 20.24 39.47 -14.10
N ILE A 12 18.92 39.67 -14.05
CA ILE A 12 18.08 39.29 -12.90
C ILE A 12 16.82 38.54 -13.38
N LEU A 13 16.93 37.67 -14.39
CA LEU A 13 15.80 36.90 -14.90
C LEU A 13 16.02 35.38 -15.00
N PHE A 14 17.05 34.84 -14.32
CA PHE A 14 17.28 33.39 -14.24
C PHE A 14 17.78 32.94 -12.86
N ILE A 15 17.14 33.40 -11.79
CA ILE A 15 17.11 32.60 -10.55
C ILE A 15 15.85 31.75 -10.63
N GLY A 16 15.87 30.73 -11.50
CA GLY A 16 14.93 29.64 -11.38
C GLY A 16 15.23 28.98 -10.04
N SER A 17 14.32 29.03 -9.09
CA SER A 17 14.45 28.32 -7.82
C SER A 17 14.54 26.83 -8.14
N MET A 18 15.76 26.29 -8.20
CA MET A 18 15.96 24.86 -8.12
C MET A 18 15.52 24.43 -6.72
N HIS A 19 14.24 24.12 -6.56
CA HIS A 19 13.77 23.45 -5.37
C HIS A 19 14.52 22.12 -5.29
N ALA A 20 15.34 21.97 -4.26
CA ALA A 20 16.00 20.70 -4.00
C ALA A 20 14.93 19.62 -3.79
N GLN A 21 14.93 18.60 -4.65
CA GLN A 21 13.98 17.49 -4.57
C GLN A 21 14.50 16.44 -3.58
N TYR A 22 14.29 16.67 -2.29
CA TYR A 22 14.78 15.78 -1.23
C TYR A 22 14.13 14.39 -1.21
N THR A 23 12.96 14.24 -1.84
CA THR A 23 12.24 12.95 -1.87
C THR A 23 13.03 11.84 -2.54
N GLN A 24 13.96 12.18 -3.45
CA GLN A 24 14.85 11.21 -4.12
C GLN A 24 15.85 10.55 -3.16
N SER A 25 16.12 11.16 -2.00
CA SER A 25 17.04 10.61 -1.00
C SER A 25 16.38 9.62 -0.04
N VAL A 26 15.05 9.49 -0.09
CA VAL A 26 14.30 8.59 0.80
C VAL A 26 14.16 7.23 0.14
N ASN A 27 14.57 6.18 0.84
CA ASN A 27 14.33 4.79 0.46
C ASN A 27 13.36 4.13 1.46
N PRO A 28 12.07 3.97 1.12
CA PRO A 28 11.08 3.34 2.00
C PRO A 28 11.36 1.87 2.34
N PHE A 29 12.26 1.19 1.63
CA PHE A 29 12.65 -0.18 1.95
C PHE A 29 13.65 -0.27 3.12
N ILE A 30 14.22 0.84 3.59
CA ILE A 30 15.11 0.80 4.75
C ILE A 30 14.27 0.48 6.01
N GLY A 31 14.66 -0.59 6.72
CA GLY A 31 13.97 -1.08 7.91
C GLY A 31 12.86 -2.09 7.66
N THR A 32 12.55 -2.43 6.41
CA THR A 32 11.47 -3.38 6.08
C THR A 32 11.90 -4.84 6.18
N GLY A 33 13.19 -5.13 6.40
CA GLY A 33 13.71 -6.46 6.70
C GLY A 33 14.45 -6.50 8.02
N GLY A 34 14.87 -7.69 8.45
CA GLY A 34 15.45 -7.86 9.79
C GLY A 34 14.40 -7.51 10.84
N HIS A 35 14.73 -6.61 11.76
CA HIS A 35 13.87 -6.29 12.91
C HIS A 35 13.48 -4.81 12.97
N GLY A 36 13.47 -4.13 11.82
CA GLY A 36 13.10 -2.72 11.74
C GLY A 36 11.59 -2.48 11.77
N HIS A 37 10.81 -3.39 11.18
CA HIS A 37 9.35 -3.35 11.13
C HIS A 37 8.78 -2.06 10.54
N THR A 38 9.43 -1.49 9.53
CA THR A 38 8.84 -0.41 8.72
C THR A 38 8.00 -0.99 7.58
N TYR A 39 7.25 -0.16 6.87
CA TYR A 39 6.50 -0.55 5.68
C TYR A 39 6.89 0.30 4.47
N PRO A 40 6.87 -0.25 3.23
CA PRO A 40 7.27 0.50 2.02
C PRO A 40 6.13 1.29 1.38
N GLY A 41 4.89 1.13 1.87
CA GLY A 41 3.68 1.70 1.28
C GLY A 41 3.59 3.22 1.26
N ALA A 42 2.60 3.72 0.52
CA ALA A 42 2.37 5.14 0.35
C ALA A 42 1.65 5.77 1.56
N THR A 43 2.25 6.82 2.12
CA THR A 43 1.62 7.66 3.15
C THR A 43 2.04 9.12 2.99
N MET A 44 1.19 10.04 3.45
CA MET A 44 1.53 11.44 3.66
C MET A 44 2.17 11.64 5.04
N PRO A 45 2.98 12.68 5.27
CA PRO A 45 3.45 13.02 6.61
C PRO A 45 2.28 13.11 7.59
N TYR A 46 2.30 12.28 8.63
CA TYR A 46 1.25 12.18 9.65
C TYR A 46 -0.15 11.80 9.09
N GLY A 47 -0.21 11.12 7.96
CA GLY A 47 -1.45 10.67 7.34
C GLY A 47 -2.13 9.55 8.12
N MET A 48 -3.46 9.53 8.09
CA MET A 48 -4.32 8.47 8.63
C MET A 48 -4.21 7.17 7.83
N VAL A 49 -3.94 7.26 6.53
CA VAL A 49 -3.80 6.11 5.63
C VAL A 49 -2.32 5.79 5.39
N GLN A 50 -1.97 4.54 5.62
CA GLN A 50 -0.68 3.95 5.28
C GLN A 50 -0.96 2.83 4.28
N LEU A 51 -1.04 3.14 2.98
CA LEU A 51 -1.47 2.18 1.97
C LEU A 51 -0.29 1.32 1.52
N SER A 52 -0.18 0.10 2.05
CA SER A 52 1.01 -0.75 1.92
C SER A 52 0.68 -2.21 1.59
N PRO A 53 1.60 -2.95 0.93
CA PRO A 53 1.51 -4.41 0.79
C PRO A 53 1.63 -5.15 2.13
N ASP A 54 0.91 -6.28 2.25
CA ASP A 54 1.03 -7.26 3.33
C ASP A 54 1.67 -8.55 2.84
N THR A 55 2.78 -8.98 3.46
CA THR A 55 3.51 -10.23 3.15
C THR A 55 3.58 -11.21 4.31
N ARG A 56 3.18 -10.82 5.53
CA ARG A 56 3.13 -11.68 6.72
C ARG A 56 1.80 -11.61 7.44
N LEU A 57 1.25 -12.78 7.74
CA LEU A 57 -0.02 -12.91 8.47
C LEU A 57 0.16 -12.94 9.99
N SER A 58 1.36 -13.25 10.48
CA SER A 58 1.65 -13.42 11.91
C SER A 58 3.15 -13.37 12.18
N GLY A 59 3.51 -13.43 13.47
CA GLY A 59 4.89 -13.42 13.93
C GLY A 59 5.40 -12.03 14.25
N TRP A 60 6.48 -11.99 15.04
CA TRP A 60 7.05 -10.74 15.56
C TRP A 60 7.60 -9.84 14.46
N ASP A 61 8.29 -10.42 13.47
CA ASP A 61 8.80 -9.68 12.31
C ASP A 61 7.70 -9.22 11.33
N GLY A 62 6.43 -9.54 11.60
CA GLY A 62 5.27 -9.15 10.80
C GLY A 62 4.53 -7.92 11.33
N CYS A 63 5.11 -7.16 12.27
CA CYS A 63 4.40 -6.06 12.95
C CYS A 63 3.84 -4.98 12.01
N SER A 64 4.54 -4.69 10.91
CA SER A 64 4.12 -3.71 9.90
C SER A 64 3.39 -4.34 8.71
N GLY A 65 3.04 -5.62 8.76
CA GLY A 65 2.42 -6.36 7.64
C GLY A 65 3.40 -6.79 6.54
N TYR A 66 4.50 -6.07 6.33
CA TYR A 66 5.50 -6.33 5.30
C TYR A 66 6.84 -6.80 5.87
N HIS A 67 7.48 -7.75 5.19
CA HIS A 67 8.88 -8.11 5.45
C HIS A 67 9.66 -8.39 4.16
N TYR A 68 10.80 -7.73 3.98
CA TYR A 68 11.59 -7.73 2.73
C TYR A 68 12.15 -9.10 2.32
N SER A 69 12.19 -10.10 3.21
CA SER A 69 12.62 -11.45 2.80
C SER A 69 11.53 -12.26 2.08
N ASP A 70 10.30 -11.77 2.10
CA ASP A 70 9.16 -12.54 1.61
C ASP A 70 8.93 -12.34 0.12
N SER A 71 8.32 -13.33 -0.53
CA SER A 71 8.08 -13.34 -1.99
C SER A 71 6.61 -13.51 -2.35
N THR A 72 5.71 -13.35 -1.38
CA THR A 72 4.27 -13.45 -1.54
C THR A 72 3.62 -12.20 -0.94
N ILE A 73 2.73 -11.57 -1.70
CA ILE A 73 1.84 -10.50 -1.22
C ILE A 73 0.44 -11.08 -1.06
N TYR A 74 -0.18 -10.88 0.10
CA TYR A 74 -1.58 -11.20 0.35
C TYR A 74 -2.50 -10.11 -0.20
N GLY A 75 -2.10 -8.85 -0.13
CA GLY A 75 -2.83 -7.74 -0.72
C GLY A 75 -2.31 -6.42 -0.20
N PHE A 76 -3.16 -5.40 -0.26
CA PHE A 76 -2.81 -4.03 0.10
C PHE A 76 -3.85 -3.48 1.08
N SER A 77 -3.46 -3.32 2.34
CA SER A 77 -4.31 -2.77 3.40
C SER A 77 -4.00 -1.30 3.68
N HIS A 78 -4.86 -0.62 4.42
CA HIS A 78 -4.90 0.85 4.49
C HIS A 78 -4.32 1.44 5.78
N THR A 79 -4.00 0.61 6.76
CA THR A 79 -3.52 1.01 8.09
C THR A 79 -2.34 0.16 8.51
N HIS A 80 -1.26 0.80 8.98
CA HIS A 80 -0.02 0.11 9.37
C HIS A 80 0.70 0.86 10.48
N LEU A 81 1.32 0.11 11.38
CA LEU A 81 2.24 0.64 12.38
C LEU A 81 3.69 0.52 11.88
N SER A 82 4.50 1.55 12.14
CA SER A 82 5.91 1.58 11.72
C SER A 82 6.83 1.46 12.94
N GLY A 83 7.66 0.41 12.97
CA GLY A 83 8.70 0.21 13.98
C GLY A 83 8.21 -0.34 15.31
N THR A 84 7.00 -0.90 15.37
CA THR A 84 6.45 -1.48 16.61
C THR A 84 6.98 -2.89 16.86
N GLY A 85 6.99 -3.32 18.12
CA GLY A 85 7.30 -4.71 18.52
C GLY A 85 6.08 -5.58 18.78
N VAL A 86 4.87 -5.07 18.50
CA VAL A 86 3.59 -5.76 18.62
C VAL A 86 2.76 -5.45 17.38
N PRO A 87 2.18 -6.46 16.69
CA PRO A 87 1.34 -6.25 15.52
C PRO A 87 -0.04 -5.70 15.91
N ASP A 88 -0.52 -4.71 15.14
CA ASP A 88 -1.92 -4.27 15.08
C ASP A 88 -2.23 -3.77 13.65
N TYR A 89 -3.48 -3.44 13.31
CA TYR A 89 -3.90 -2.96 11.97
C TYR A 89 -3.78 -3.99 10.81
N CYS A 90 -3.32 -3.56 9.63
CA CYS A 90 -3.52 -4.20 8.33
C CYS A 90 -5.02 -4.29 7.94
N ASP A 91 -5.74 -3.18 8.11
CA ASP A 91 -7.19 -3.14 7.93
C ASP A 91 -7.60 -2.84 6.48
N ILE A 92 -8.75 -3.38 6.06
CA ILE A 92 -9.35 -3.17 4.73
C ILE A 92 -8.38 -3.60 3.62
N LEU A 93 -8.15 -4.90 3.49
CA LEU A 93 -7.26 -5.43 2.47
C LEU A 93 -7.97 -5.51 1.13
N LEU A 94 -7.35 -4.93 0.10
CA LEU A 94 -7.73 -5.09 -1.30
C LEU A 94 -6.69 -5.91 -2.05
N MET A 95 -7.15 -6.82 -2.91
CA MET A 95 -6.26 -7.60 -3.78
C MET A 95 -6.85 -7.73 -5.19
N PRO A 96 -6.20 -7.19 -6.24
CA PRO A 96 -6.65 -7.39 -7.61
C PRO A 96 -6.24 -8.78 -8.11
N THR A 97 -7.15 -9.48 -8.78
CA THR A 97 -6.88 -10.82 -9.36
C THR A 97 -7.52 -10.98 -10.74
N THR A 98 -7.19 -12.08 -11.44
CA THR A 98 -7.89 -12.49 -12.65
C THR A 98 -8.54 -13.87 -12.50
N GLY A 99 -9.53 -14.16 -13.35
CA GLY A 99 -10.18 -15.47 -13.35
C GLY A 99 -11.27 -15.59 -12.30
N LYS A 100 -11.41 -16.78 -11.70
CA LYS A 100 -12.45 -17.04 -10.69
C LYS A 100 -11.94 -16.55 -9.32
N PRO A 101 -12.65 -15.63 -8.65
CA PRO A 101 -12.27 -15.15 -7.32
C PRO A 101 -12.03 -16.31 -6.34
N GLN A 102 -10.86 -16.32 -5.70
CA GLN A 102 -10.59 -17.17 -4.54
C GLN A 102 -10.83 -16.35 -3.28
N LEU A 103 -11.46 -16.94 -2.26
CA LEU A 103 -11.83 -16.25 -1.01
C LEU A 103 -11.00 -16.69 0.20
N ILE A 104 -9.87 -17.34 -0.05
CA ILE A 104 -8.87 -17.63 0.97
C ILE A 104 -7.57 -16.91 0.60
N ASN A 105 -6.90 -16.37 1.60
CA ASN A 105 -5.69 -15.57 1.40
C ASN A 105 -4.50 -16.42 0.94
N MET A 106 -4.37 -17.62 1.49
CA MET A 106 -3.24 -18.50 1.23
C MET A 106 -3.56 -19.50 0.14
N MET A 107 -2.54 -19.76 -0.66
CA MET A 107 -2.38 -21.03 -1.33
C MET A 107 -2.25 -22.07 -0.21
N SER A 108 -3.28 -22.90 0.01
CA SER A 108 -3.14 -24.06 0.90
C SER A 108 -2.10 -25.01 0.27
N ASN A 109 -2.03 -26.29 0.65
CA ASN A 109 -1.14 -27.28 0.01
C ASN A 109 -1.36 -27.47 -1.53
N ASN A 110 -2.15 -26.60 -2.17
CA ASN A 110 -2.36 -26.46 -3.59
C ASN A 110 -2.10 -25.00 -4.04
N PRO A 111 -1.17 -24.76 -4.98
CA PRO A 111 -0.83 -23.43 -5.52
C PRO A 111 -1.91 -22.83 -6.44
N LYS A 112 -3.17 -23.17 -6.26
CA LYS A 112 -4.30 -22.62 -7.03
C LYS A 112 -5.48 -22.17 -6.16
N THR A 113 -5.34 -22.26 -4.83
CA THR A 113 -6.49 -22.08 -3.95
C THR A 113 -6.57 -20.73 -3.27
N GLY A 114 -5.54 -19.87 -3.32
CA GLY A 114 -5.55 -18.54 -2.70
C GLY A 114 -5.57 -17.37 -3.68
N TYR A 115 -5.89 -16.18 -3.16
CA TYR A 115 -5.81 -14.92 -3.92
C TYR A 115 -4.43 -14.25 -3.86
N ALA A 116 -3.54 -14.68 -2.96
CA ALA A 116 -2.20 -14.11 -2.83
C ALA A 116 -1.39 -14.29 -4.12
N SER A 117 -0.44 -13.37 -4.34
CA SER A 117 0.40 -13.40 -5.53
C SER A 117 1.88 -13.39 -5.20
N LYS A 118 2.67 -14.12 -6.00
CA LYS A 118 4.12 -13.98 -6.00
C LYS A 118 4.54 -12.61 -6.53
N PHE A 119 5.59 -12.06 -5.94
CA PHE A 119 6.24 -10.83 -6.41
C PHE A 119 7.77 -10.94 -6.31
N SER A 120 8.48 -9.93 -6.78
CA SER A 120 9.93 -9.82 -6.63
C SER A 120 10.35 -8.36 -6.47
N HIS A 121 11.33 -8.08 -5.63
CA HIS A 121 11.87 -6.72 -5.44
C HIS A 121 12.43 -6.08 -6.73
N ALA A 122 12.82 -6.90 -7.73
CA ALA A 122 13.24 -6.41 -9.04
C ALA A 122 12.12 -5.69 -9.83
N LYS A 123 10.85 -5.92 -9.46
CA LYS A 123 9.66 -5.28 -10.03
C LYS A 123 8.82 -4.62 -8.94
N GLU A 124 9.49 -4.10 -7.93
CA GLU A 124 8.91 -3.38 -6.81
C GLU A 124 9.62 -2.03 -6.69
N ASN A 125 8.86 -0.96 -6.47
CA ASN A 125 9.42 0.38 -6.32
C ASN A 125 8.63 1.16 -5.27
N ALA A 126 9.33 1.97 -4.48
CA ALA A 126 8.73 2.82 -3.47
C ALA A 126 9.48 4.16 -3.38
N THR A 127 8.72 5.25 -3.26
CA THR A 127 9.20 6.61 -3.00
C THR A 127 8.23 7.30 -2.04
N PRO A 128 8.56 8.44 -1.41
CA PRO A 128 7.60 9.17 -0.57
C PRO A 128 6.25 9.39 -1.27
N GLY A 129 5.18 8.87 -0.68
CA GLY A 129 3.81 8.98 -1.22
C GLY A 129 3.45 8.02 -2.37
N TYR A 130 4.32 7.07 -2.74
CA TYR A 130 4.06 6.14 -3.84
C TYR A 130 4.68 4.75 -3.62
N TYR A 131 3.93 3.71 -3.93
CA TYR A 131 4.39 2.33 -3.98
C TYR A 131 3.90 1.65 -5.26
N SER A 132 4.71 0.78 -5.85
CA SER A 132 4.30 -0.03 -7.01
C SER A 132 4.93 -1.41 -6.97
N VAL A 133 4.18 -2.40 -7.46
CA VAL A 133 4.66 -3.78 -7.56
C VAL A 133 3.98 -4.51 -8.71
N PHE A 134 4.70 -5.43 -9.33
CA PHE A 134 4.13 -6.36 -10.30
C PHE A 134 3.76 -7.69 -9.63
N LEU A 135 2.47 -8.03 -9.66
CA LEU A 135 1.94 -9.32 -9.20
C LEU A 135 2.15 -10.37 -10.28
N ASN A 136 3.02 -11.36 -10.02
CA ASN A 136 3.50 -12.29 -11.05
C ASN A 136 2.43 -13.28 -11.50
N ASP A 137 1.57 -13.74 -10.58
CA ASP A 137 0.65 -14.85 -10.87
C ASP A 137 -0.48 -14.42 -11.82
N ASP A 138 -1.04 -13.23 -11.59
CA ASP A 138 -2.10 -12.65 -12.41
C ASP A 138 -1.59 -11.61 -13.43
N LYS A 139 -0.29 -11.31 -13.41
CA LYS A 139 0.36 -10.34 -14.31
C LYS A 139 -0.24 -8.93 -14.22
N ILE A 140 -0.50 -8.47 -13.00
CA ILE A 140 -1.14 -7.18 -12.72
C ILE A 140 -0.07 -6.20 -12.21
N GLN A 141 0.01 -5.03 -12.83
CA GLN A 141 0.78 -3.91 -12.24
C GLN A 141 -0.10 -3.19 -11.22
N VAL A 142 0.41 -3.03 -10.01
CA VAL A 142 -0.24 -2.28 -8.93
C VAL A 142 0.55 -1.00 -8.68
N GLU A 143 -0.16 0.10 -8.50
CA GLU A 143 0.37 1.39 -8.09
C GLU A 143 -0.54 1.98 -7.00
N LEU A 144 0.08 2.48 -5.93
CA LEU A 144 -0.60 2.96 -4.73
C LEU A 144 -0.12 4.37 -4.40
N THR A 145 -1.04 5.26 -4.03
CA THR A 145 -0.74 6.56 -3.44
C THR A 145 -1.78 6.91 -2.38
N SER A 146 -1.55 7.96 -1.61
CA SER A 146 -2.48 8.37 -0.56
C SER A 146 -2.49 9.88 -0.36
N THR A 147 -3.64 10.37 0.12
CA THR A 147 -3.76 11.68 0.77
C THR A 147 -3.67 11.50 2.28
N GLU A 148 -3.95 12.56 3.04
CA GLU A 148 -4.04 12.47 4.51
C GLU A 148 -5.01 11.39 5.00
N ARG A 149 -6.09 11.08 4.27
CA ARG A 149 -7.18 10.18 4.75
C ARG A 149 -7.75 9.24 3.69
N VAL A 150 -7.18 9.22 2.49
CA VAL A 150 -7.70 8.42 1.36
C VAL A 150 -6.56 7.67 0.71
N GLY A 151 -6.72 6.36 0.53
CA GLY A 151 -5.85 5.53 -0.32
C GLY A 151 -6.38 5.46 -1.75
N MET A 152 -5.50 5.55 -2.74
CA MET A 152 -5.83 5.43 -4.16
C MET A 152 -5.04 4.29 -4.78
N HIS A 153 -5.74 3.44 -5.53
CA HIS A 153 -5.19 2.27 -6.19
C HIS A 153 -5.33 2.44 -7.70
N LYS A 154 -4.30 2.06 -8.45
CA LYS A 154 -4.35 1.88 -9.89
C LYS A 154 -3.86 0.47 -10.21
N TYR A 155 -4.73 -0.30 -10.85
CA TYR A 155 -4.44 -1.66 -11.28
C TYR A 155 -4.43 -1.72 -12.81
N GLN A 156 -3.35 -2.21 -13.39
CA GLN A 156 -3.25 -2.48 -14.82
C GLN A 156 -3.34 -3.98 -15.02
N PHE A 157 -4.52 -4.45 -15.39
CA PHE A 157 -4.78 -5.87 -15.67
C PHE A 157 -4.25 -6.27 -17.05
N PRO A 158 -3.87 -7.55 -17.25
CA PRO A 158 -3.70 -8.07 -18.60
C PRO A 158 -5.05 -8.03 -19.36
N LYS A 159 -5.02 -8.18 -20.68
CA LYS A 159 -6.26 -8.28 -21.48
C LYS A 159 -7.07 -9.50 -21.02
N THR A 160 -8.20 -9.26 -20.35
CA THR A 160 -9.09 -10.30 -19.79
C THR A 160 -10.51 -9.78 -19.63
N ASP A 161 -11.49 -10.68 -19.62
CA ASP A 161 -12.89 -10.45 -19.27
C ASP A 161 -13.21 -10.82 -17.81
N LYS A 162 -12.21 -11.27 -17.04
CA LYS A 162 -12.37 -11.80 -15.67
C LYS A 162 -11.55 -11.03 -14.62
N ALA A 163 -11.37 -9.73 -14.82
CA ALA A 163 -10.73 -8.88 -13.81
C ALA A 163 -11.65 -8.72 -12.60
N ASN A 164 -11.10 -8.84 -11.40
CA ASN A 164 -11.84 -8.65 -10.15
C ASN A 164 -10.94 -8.12 -9.04
N ILE A 165 -11.56 -7.62 -7.97
CA ILE A 165 -10.89 -7.12 -6.77
C ILE A 165 -11.51 -7.83 -5.58
N ILE A 166 -10.67 -8.46 -4.76
CA ILE A 166 -11.06 -9.04 -3.47
C ILE A 166 -11.01 -7.94 -2.42
N LEU A 167 -12.06 -7.86 -1.60
CA LEU A 167 -12.09 -7.09 -0.35
C LEU A 167 -12.13 -8.09 0.81
N ASP A 168 -11.05 -8.13 1.59
CA ASP A 168 -10.93 -9.02 2.75
C ASP A 168 -10.94 -8.21 4.05
N LEU A 169 -12.05 -8.28 4.77
CA LEU A 169 -12.18 -7.69 6.11
C LEU A 169 -11.69 -8.63 7.21
N THR A 170 -11.48 -9.91 6.93
CA THR A 170 -11.01 -10.92 7.88
C THR A 170 -9.49 -10.99 7.98
N HIS A 171 -8.78 -10.18 7.20
CA HIS A 171 -7.33 -10.16 7.19
C HIS A 171 -6.73 -9.87 8.57
N ARG A 172 -5.87 -10.80 9.01
CA ARG A 172 -4.98 -10.77 10.18
C ARG A 172 -5.67 -10.69 11.54
N ASP A 173 -6.19 -9.52 11.90
CA ASP A 173 -6.76 -9.28 13.23
C ASP A 173 -8.18 -9.84 13.33
N LYS A 174 -8.58 -10.25 14.54
CA LYS A 174 -9.87 -10.89 14.76
C LYS A 174 -11.01 -9.94 14.41
N LEU A 175 -11.77 -10.26 13.37
CA LEU A 175 -13.00 -9.57 13.02
C LEU A 175 -14.07 -9.78 14.10
N LEU A 176 -14.78 -8.71 14.46
CA LEU A 176 -15.87 -8.73 15.43
C LEU A 176 -17.24 -8.59 14.73
N ASP A 177 -18.27 -9.19 15.34
CA ASP A 177 -19.60 -9.42 14.75
C ASP A 177 -20.34 -8.16 14.27
N SER A 178 -19.97 -6.96 14.75
CA SER A 178 -20.61 -5.71 14.32
C SER A 178 -20.02 -5.12 13.03
N SER A 179 -19.11 -5.84 12.36
CA SER A 179 -18.57 -5.46 11.07
C SER A 179 -19.59 -5.68 9.96
N TYR A 180 -19.62 -4.81 8.95
CA TYR A 180 -20.56 -4.94 7.84
C TYR A 180 -20.02 -4.30 6.56
N ILE A 181 -20.59 -4.72 5.43
CA ILE A 181 -20.41 -4.12 4.11
C ILE A 181 -21.79 -3.81 3.53
N LYS A 182 -21.93 -2.66 2.88
CA LYS A 182 -23.12 -2.26 2.12
C LYS A 182 -22.70 -1.86 0.71
N ILE A 183 -23.29 -2.50 -0.30
CA ILE A 183 -23.17 -2.06 -1.69
C ILE A 183 -24.18 -0.93 -1.89
N ILE A 184 -23.68 0.29 -2.04
CA ILE A 184 -24.51 1.50 -2.17
C ILE A 184 -24.89 1.73 -3.63
N SER A 185 -23.98 1.44 -4.55
CA SER A 185 -24.22 1.51 -6.00
C SER A 185 -23.22 0.64 -6.76
N SER A 186 -23.30 0.63 -8.09
CA SER A 186 -22.32 -0.03 -8.96
C SER A 186 -20.88 0.50 -8.82
N THR A 187 -20.68 1.64 -8.15
CA THR A 187 -19.35 2.28 -7.97
C THR A 187 -19.02 2.63 -6.53
N LYS A 188 -19.86 2.21 -5.57
CA LYS A 188 -19.70 2.61 -4.17
C LYS A 188 -20.07 1.50 -3.19
N ILE A 189 -19.13 1.22 -2.29
CA ILE A 189 -19.28 0.33 -1.15
C ILE A 189 -18.93 1.13 0.11
N GLU A 190 -19.65 0.88 1.19
CA GLU A 190 -19.37 1.46 2.52
C GLU A 190 -19.43 0.34 3.57
N GLY A 191 -18.79 0.54 4.71
CA GLY A 191 -18.78 -0.49 5.73
C GLY A 191 -18.30 -0.04 7.10
N LEU A 192 -18.10 -1.03 7.96
CA LEU A 192 -17.39 -0.92 9.22
C LEU A 192 -16.59 -2.20 9.36
N ARG A 193 -15.28 -2.08 9.60
CA ARG A 193 -14.49 -3.17 10.16
C ARG A 193 -14.26 -2.88 11.63
N ARG A 194 -14.74 -3.78 12.48
CA ARG A 194 -14.44 -3.78 13.91
C ARG A 194 -13.56 -4.98 14.24
N SER A 195 -12.42 -4.74 14.87
CA SER A 195 -11.43 -5.78 15.16
C SER A 195 -10.90 -5.72 16.58
N SER A 196 -10.25 -6.82 16.99
CA SER A 196 -9.59 -6.96 18.28
C SER A 196 -8.22 -7.61 18.09
N ALA A 197 -7.18 -6.93 18.56
CA ALA A 197 -5.80 -7.43 18.60
C ALA A 197 -5.08 -6.79 19.79
N TRP A 198 -4.03 -5.98 19.56
CA TRP A 198 -3.39 -5.24 20.64
C TRP A 198 -4.35 -4.18 21.21
N ALA A 199 -4.99 -3.39 20.36
CA ALA A 199 -6.18 -2.62 20.71
C ALA A 199 -7.43 -3.53 20.68
N ALA A 200 -8.14 -3.56 21.80
CA ALA A 200 -9.22 -4.52 22.04
C ALA A 200 -10.53 -4.21 21.28
N ASP A 201 -10.79 -2.94 20.94
CA ASP A 201 -11.97 -2.50 20.18
C ASP A 201 -11.58 -1.42 19.17
N GLN A 202 -11.15 -1.85 17.99
CA GLN A 202 -10.81 -0.97 16.87
C GLN A 202 -11.99 -0.83 15.93
N ARG A 203 -12.26 0.39 15.45
CA ARG A 203 -13.39 0.69 14.57
C ARG A 203 -12.91 1.54 13.41
N LEU A 204 -13.03 0.98 12.20
CA LEU A 204 -12.65 1.64 10.96
C LEU A 204 -13.85 1.66 10.01
N TYR A 205 -14.17 2.84 9.49
CA TYR A 205 -15.33 3.11 8.64
C TYR A 205 -14.91 3.37 7.19
#